data_AF-A0A1G3XVX5-F1
#
_entry.id   AF-A0A1G3XVX5-F1
#
_cell.length_a   1.000
_cell.length_b   1.000
_cell.length_c   1.000
_cell.angle_alpha   90.00
_cell.angle_beta   90.00
_cell.angle_gamma   90.00
#
_symmetry.space_group_name_H-M   'P 1'
#
loop_
_entity.id
_entity.type
_entity.pdbx_description
1 polymer ?
#
loop_
_entity_poly.entity_id
_entity_poly.type
_entity_poly.pdbx_seq_one_letter_code
_entity_poly.pdbx_strand_id
1 'polypeptide(L)'
;MTKLIIETDDNWTRDKIKLAIDTEIYLLKKTLDKVQDKVEGFESKYGELKRVNLYGKIDDMELIEWEGEIETLQRIQKKLKSLEEIIFEYR
;
A
#
# COMPACT_ATOMS: atom_id res chain seq x y z
N MET A 1 -5.68 -9.90 12.63
CA MET A 1 -5.72 -8.67 13.43
C MET A 1 -4.50 -8.70 14.31
N THR A 2 -3.53 -7.81 14.11
CA THR A 2 -2.23 -7.88 14.78
C THR A 2 -2.09 -6.65 15.67
N LYS A 3 -2.32 -6.81 16.98
CA LYS A 3 -2.09 -5.75 17.96
C LYS A 3 -0.59 -5.74 18.29
N LEU A 4 0.09 -4.63 18.00
CA LEU A 4 1.47 -4.39 18.44
C LEU A 4 1.44 -3.47 19.67
N ILE A 5 2.05 -3.89 20.77
CA ILE A 5 2.20 -3.10 21.99
C ILE A 5 3.70 -2.85 22.16
N ILE A 6 4.09 -1.60 22.40
CA ILE A 6 5.49 -1.17 22.52
C ILE A 6 5.69 -0.60 23.93
N GLU A 7 6.34 -1.37 24.80
CA GLU A 7 6.64 -0.96 26.18
C GLU A 7 8.09 -0.44 26.25
N THR A 8 8.25 0.83 26.59
CA THR A 8 9.58 1.44 26.82
C THR A 8 9.47 2.61 27.79
N ASP A 9 10.41 2.63 28.74
CA ASP A 9 10.65 3.69 29.72
C ASP A 9 11.52 4.83 29.17
N ASP A 10 12.16 4.62 28.01
CA ASP A 10 12.99 5.61 27.34
C ASP A 10 12.17 6.46 26.34
N ASN A 11 12.05 7.74 26.66
CA ASN A 11 11.38 8.73 25.81
C ASN A 11 12.05 8.86 24.43
N TRP A 12 13.38 8.71 24.34
CA TRP A 12 14.07 8.81 23.05
C TRP A 12 13.69 7.65 22.12
N THR A 13 13.68 6.42 22.64
CA THR A 13 13.27 5.21 21.91
C THR A 13 11.83 5.33 21.43
N ARG A 14 10.92 5.85 22.28
CA ARG A 14 9.53 6.12 21.93
C ARG A 14 9.40 7.04 20.71
N ASP A 15 10.08 8.19 20.75
CA ASP A 15 10.01 9.17 19.66
C ASP A 15 10.60 8.63 18.36
N LYS A 16 11.67 7.82 18.45
CA LYS A 16 12.29 7.19 17.28
C LYS A 16 11.40 6.16 16.62
N ILE A 17 10.74 5.31 17.40
CA ILE A 17 9.81 4.31 16.88
C ILE A 17 8.61 4.99 16.22
N LYS A 18 8.04 6.02 16.85
CA LYS A 18 6.94 6.78 16.28
C LYS A 18 7.34 7.44 14.96
N LEU A 19 8.48 8.11 14.93
CA LEU A 19 9.01 8.72 13.71
C LEU A 19 9.23 7.70 12.58
N ALA A 20 9.75 6.51 12.91
CA ALA A 20 9.97 5.45 11.93
C ALA A 20 8.64 4.94 11.34
N ILE A 21 7.62 4.73 12.18
CA ILE A 21 6.28 4.32 11.73
C ILE A 21 5.63 5.40 10.86
N ASP A 22 5.69 6.66 11.30
CA ASP A 22 5.13 7.79 10.54
C ASP A 22 5.81 7.95 9.17
N THR A 23 7.14 7.75 9.12
CA THR A 23 7.91 7.77 7.88
C THR A 23 7.51 6.64 6.94
N GLU A 24 7.36 5.42 7.45
CA GLU A 24 6.93 4.27 6.66
C GLU A 24 5.51 4.47 6.10
N ILE A 25 4.58 4.96 6.93
CA ILE A 25 3.23 5.31 6.48
C ILE A 25 3.28 6.34 5.35
N TYR A 26 4.09 7.39 5.49
CA TYR A 26 4.26 8.42 4.46
C TYR A 26 4.79 7.85 3.13
N LEU A 27 5.82 6.98 3.20
CA LEU A 27 6.39 6.34 2.01
C LEU A 27 5.40 5.40 1.34
N LEU A 28 4.63 4.63 2.13
CA LEU A 28 3.60 3.74 1.61
C LEU A 28 2.45 4.52 0.95
N LYS A 29 2.03 5.65 1.52
CA LYS A 29 1.03 6.55 0.89
C LYS A 29 1.52 7.05 -0.47
N LYS A 30 2.75 7.57 -0.54
CA LYS A 30 3.34 8.00 -1.82
C LYS A 30 3.48 6.87 -2.84
N THR A 31 3.75 5.66 -2.38
CA THR A 31 3.86 4.50 -3.27
C THR A 31 2.48 4.07 -3.76
N LEU A 32 1.48 4.12 -2.88
CA LEU A 32 0.08 3.85 -3.23
C LEU A 32 -0.40 4.82 -4.32
N ASP A 33 -0.17 6.12 -4.15
CA ASP A 33 -0.55 7.15 -5.12
C ASP A 33 0.06 6.84 -6.50
N LYS A 34 1.35 6.51 -6.56
CA LYS A 34 2.03 6.16 -7.83
C LYS A 34 1.47 4.92 -8.51
N VAL A 35 1.10 3.90 -7.73
CA VAL A 35 0.51 2.67 -8.27
C VAL A 35 -0.91 2.93 -8.75
N GLN A 36 -1.67 3.76 -8.04
CA GLN A 36 -2.99 4.22 -8.48
C GLN A 36 -2.90 5.01 -9.78
N ASP A 37 -1.97 5.96 -9.91
CA ASP A 37 -1.75 6.71 -11.15
C ASP A 37 -1.47 5.79 -12.35
N LYS A 38 -0.70 4.72 -12.14
CA LYS A 38 -0.45 3.71 -13.18
C LYS A 38 -1.72 2.96 -13.56
N VAL A 39 -2.48 2.49 -12.57
CA VAL A 39 -3.75 1.77 -12.80
C VAL A 39 -4.75 2.67 -13.53
N GLU A 40 -4.88 3.94 -13.13
CA GLU A 40 -5.73 4.93 -13.81
C GLU A 40 -5.24 5.20 -15.23
N GLY A 41 -3.93 5.21 -15.47
CA GLY A 41 -3.34 5.29 -16.81
C GLY A 41 -3.73 4.11 -17.71
N PHE A 42 -3.73 2.89 -17.16
CA PHE A 42 -4.21 1.69 -17.85
C PHE A 42 -5.72 1.76 -18.13
N GLU A 43 -6.53 2.15 -17.15
CA GLU A 43 -7.98 2.32 -17.30
C GLU A 43 -8.34 3.42 -18.30
N SER A 44 -7.56 4.50 -18.36
CA SER A 44 -7.75 5.58 -19.34
C SER A 44 -7.44 5.10 -20.77
N LYS A 45 -6.46 4.21 -20.94
CA LYS A 45 -6.06 3.66 -22.25
C LYS A 45 -7.04 2.61 -22.77
N TYR A 46 -7.62 1.82 -21.87
CA TYR A 46 -8.37 0.60 -22.23
C TYR A 46 -9.84 0.58 -21.75
N GLY A 47 -10.30 1.58 -20.99
CA GLY A 47 -11.63 1.66 -20.39
C GLY A 47 -11.70 1.06 -18.99
N GLU A 48 -12.88 1.04 -18.37
CA GLU A 48 -13.07 0.46 -17.03
C GLU A 48 -12.78 -1.06 -17.05
N LEU A 49 -11.65 -1.44 -16.44
CA LEU A 49 -11.03 -2.75 -16.63
C LEU A 49 -11.64 -3.82 -15.72
N LYS A 50 -12.69 -4.49 -16.19
CA LYS A 50 -13.04 -5.80 -15.63
C LYS A 50 -12.09 -6.83 -16.20
N ARG A 51 -11.33 -7.54 -15.34
CA ARG A 51 -10.35 -8.59 -15.69
C ARG A 51 -10.81 -9.51 -16.83
N VAL A 52 -12.07 -9.92 -16.81
CA VAL A 52 -12.69 -10.83 -17.81
C VAL A 52 -12.78 -10.21 -19.20
N ASN A 53 -12.89 -8.89 -19.29
CA ASN A 53 -13.05 -8.15 -20.54
C ASN A 53 -11.72 -7.85 -21.25
N LEU A 54 -10.58 -8.11 -20.61
CA LEU A 54 -9.25 -7.75 -21.11
C LEU A 54 -8.55 -8.87 -21.88
N TYR A 55 -8.87 -10.12 -21.52
CA TYR A 55 -8.30 -11.30 -22.18
C TYR A 55 -8.60 -11.30 -23.68
N GLY A 56 -7.55 -11.29 -24.50
CA GLY A 56 -7.65 -11.28 -25.96
C GLY A 56 -7.97 -9.93 -26.59
N LYS A 57 -8.02 -8.84 -25.81
CA LYS A 57 -8.20 -7.46 -26.32
C LYS A 57 -6.99 -6.56 -26.11
N ILE A 58 -6.19 -6.87 -25.10
CA ILE A 58 -4.96 -6.14 -24.73
C ILE A 58 -3.78 -7.09 -24.97
N ASP A 59 -2.62 -6.51 -25.23
CA ASP A 59 -1.37 -7.26 -25.25
C ASP A 59 -1.16 -8.03 -23.93
N ASP A 60 -0.78 -9.30 -24.03
CA ASP A 60 -0.66 -10.18 -22.87
C ASP A 60 0.37 -9.67 -21.86
N MET A 61 1.41 -8.95 -22.31
CA MET A 61 2.43 -8.37 -21.43
C MET A 61 1.87 -7.19 -20.62
N GLU A 62 1.13 -6.29 -21.28
CA GLU A 62 0.46 -5.17 -20.63
C GLU A 62 -0.62 -5.65 -19.62
N LEU A 63 -1.32 -6.75 -19.95
CA LEU A 63 -2.28 -7.35 -19.03
C LEU A 63 -1.59 -7.88 -17.76
N ILE A 64 -0.45 -8.57 -17.92
CA ILE A 64 0.35 -9.08 -16.78
C ILE A 64 0.85 -7.92 -15.91
N GLU A 65 1.34 -6.84 -16.53
CA GLU A 65 1.79 -5.65 -15.80
C GLU A 65 0.66 -5.04 -14.99
N TRP A 66 -0.52 -4.84 -15.59
CA TRP A 66 -1.69 -4.32 -14.87
C TRP A 66 -2.10 -5.22 -13.70
N GLU A 67 -2.17 -6.54 -13.90
CA GLU A 67 -2.49 -7.47 -12.81
C GLU A 67 -1.47 -7.40 -11.66
N GLY A 68 -0.18 -7.24 -11.98
CA GLY A 68 0.88 -7.07 -10.99
C GLY A 68 0.79 -5.75 -10.21
N GLU A 69 0.39 -4.66 -10.86
CA GLU A 69 0.15 -3.38 -10.20
C GLU A 69 -1.07 -3.45 -9.26
N ILE A 70 -2.13 -4.16 -9.64
CA ILE A 70 -3.30 -4.40 -8.77
C ILE A 70 -2.92 -5.23 -7.53
N GLU A 71 -2.13 -6.29 -7.69
CA GLU A 71 -1.63 -7.08 -6.55
C GLU A 71 -0.76 -6.22 -5.62
N THR A 72 0.11 -5.40 -6.21
CA THR A 72 0.98 -4.47 -5.46
C THR A 72 0.15 -3.46 -4.66
N LEU A 73 -0.89 -2.90 -5.27
CA LEU A 73 -1.83 -1.97 -4.62
C LEU A 73 -2.48 -2.62 -3.39
N GLN A 74 -3.00 -3.84 -3.53
CA GLN A 74 -3.59 -4.59 -2.41
C GLN A 74 -2.59 -4.85 -1.29
N ARG A 75 -1.34 -5.20 -1.63
CA ARG A 75 -0.28 -5.43 -0.66
C ARG A 75 0.10 -4.16 0.11
N ILE A 76 0.20 -3.03 -0.58
CA ILE A 76 0.49 -1.72 0.04
C ILE A 76 -0.65 -1.32 0.99
N GLN A 77 -1.91 -1.41 0.54
CA GLN A 77 -3.07 -1.09 1.37
C GLN A 77 -3.12 -1.95 2.64
N LYS A 78 -2.83 -3.25 2.53
CA LYS A 78 -2.78 -4.16 3.69
C LYS A 78 -1.69 -3.76 4.68
N LYS A 79 -0.50 -3.41 4.20
CA LYS A 79 0.60 -2.93 5.05
C LYS A 79 0.26 -1.61 5.73
N LEU A 80 -0.27 -0.66 4.97
CA LEU A 80 -0.65 0.66 5.48
C LEU A 80 -1.70 0.54 6.57
N LYS A 81 -2.74 -0.27 6.35
CA LYS A 81 -3.74 -0.59 7.38
C LYS A 81 -3.11 -1.19 8.64
N SER A 82 -2.15 -2.11 8.48
CA SER A 82 -1.48 -2.72 9.64
C SER A 82 -0.63 -1.73 10.46
N LEU A 83 -0.10 -0.69 9.83
CA LEU A 83 0.67 0.36 10.50
C LEU A 83 -0.23 1.42 11.15
N GLU A 84 -1.32 1.81 10.49
CA GLU A 84 -2.31 2.75 11.03
C GLU A 84 -3.07 2.17 12.23
N GLU A 85 -3.19 0.84 12.33
CA GLU A 85 -3.79 0.13 13.47
C GLU A 85 -2.83 -0.02 14.68
N ILE A 86 -1.58 0.43 14.59
CA ILE A 86 -0.63 0.36 15.72
C ILE A 86 -1.06 1.38 16.79
N ILE A 87 -1.43 0.88 17.97
CA ILE A 87 -1.78 1.68 19.14
C ILE A 87 -0.57 1.71 20.08
N PHE A 88 -0.11 2.90 20.44
CA PHE A 88 0.91 3.07 21.45
C PHE A 88 0.26 3.16 22.83
N GLU A 89 0.46 2.14 23.68
CA GLU A 89 0.13 2.19 25.10
C GLU A 89 1.43 2.42 25.89
N TYR A 90 1.42 3.38 26.82
CA TYR A 90 2.59 3.74 27.62
C TYR A 90 2.28 3.52 29.10
N ARG A 91 3.22 2.91 29.84
CA ARG A 91 3.23 2.81 31.31
C ARG A 91 4.42 3.56 31.89
#